data_AF-A0A949XSE3-F1
#
_entry.id   AF-A0A949XSE3-F1
#
_cell.length_a   1.000
_cell.length_b   1.000
_cell.length_c   1.000
_cell.angle_alpha   90.00
_cell.angle_beta   90.00
_cell.angle_gamma   90.00
#
_symmetry.space_group_name_H-M   'P 1'
#
loop_
_entity.id
_entity.type
_entity.pdbx_description
1 polymer ?
#
loop_
_entity_poly.entity_id
_entity_poly.type
_entity_poly.pdbx_seq_one_letter_code
_entity_poly.pdbx_strand_id
1 'polypeptide(L)'
;MKRHFTVAANVIGAAFILMTPLQASGQAAFVVDHFTSVHAATQSYTFVNFEEHGLSEFRCANIYVFSDEGPIACGGCFVSPNGTRTVPLTDLIRNPIRGVVPKTGVIKVIYSRLSFSFPAIDYCDATHSVPTIGLKTFRQKGAYELELFDTPVSKNELAELNQICADIEDVGGFGQGIITCPPTAELPPARSH
;
A
#
# COMPACT_ATOMS: atom_id res chain seq x y z
N MET A 1 27.89 62.69 -53.21
CA MET A 1 29.11 61.87 -53.07
C MET A 1 28.97 60.94 -51.87
N LYS A 2 29.30 59.67 -52.08
CA LYS A 2 29.21 58.46 -51.23
C LYS A 2 28.91 58.66 -49.73
N ARG A 3 27.79 58.10 -49.25
CA ARG A 3 27.58 57.78 -47.82
C ARG A 3 27.61 56.27 -47.64
N HIS A 4 28.51 55.83 -46.76
CA HIS A 4 28.74 54.46 -46.37
C HIS A 4 27.57 53.91 -45.55
N PHE A 5 27.14 52.68 -45.87
CA PHE A 5 26.26 51.87 -45.02
C PHE A 5 27.13 50.99 -44.12
N THR A 6 26.95 51.13 -42.80
CA THR A 6 27.51 50.22 -41.78
C THR A 6 26.36 49.37 -41.24
N VAL A 7 26.49 48.05 -41.38
CA VAL A 7 25.56 47.04 -40.84
C VAL A 7 26.02 46.65 -39.44
N ALA A 8 25.15 46.74 -38.42
CA ALA A 8 25.38 46.20 -37.10
C ALA A 8 24.49 44.96 -36.89
N ALA A 9 25.12 43.84 -36.55
CA ALA A 9 24.52 42.52 -36.44
C ALA A 9 23.82 42.31 -35.07
N ASN A 10 22.66 41.68 -35.10
CA ASN A 10 21.93 41.16 -33.94
C ASN A 10 22.67 39.96 -33.32
N VAL A 11 22.84 39.95 -31.99
CA VAL A 11 23.21 38.76 -31.22
C VAL A 11 21.97 38.28 -30.47
N ILE A 12 21.41 37.16 -30.93
CA ILE A 12 20.33 36.43 -30.25
C ILE A 12 20.96 35.57 -29.16
N GLY A 13 20.70 35.91 -27.89
CA GLY A 13 21.04 35.07 -26.75
C GLY A 13 20.10 33.86 -26.67
N ALA A 14 20.64 32.66 -26.85
CA ALA A 14 19.89 31.41 -26.65
C ALA A 14 19.82 31.09 -25.14
N ALA A 15 18.61 31.10 -24.58
CA ALA A 15 18.33 30.58 -23.25
C ALA A 15 18.33 29.05 -23.28
N PHE A 16 19.35 28.42 -22.71
CA PHE A 16 19.43 26.97 -22.53
C PHE A 16 18.65 26.58 -21.27
N ILE A 17 17.40 26.15 -21.45
CA ILE A 17 16.60 25.54 -20.36
C ILE A 17 17.12 24.11 -20.17
N LEU A 18 17.87 23.89 -19.09
CA LEU A 18 18.29 22.55 -18.66
C LEU A 18 17.04 21.79 -18.17
N MET A 19 16.48 20.95 -19.04
CA MET A 19 15.51 19.93 -18.63
C MET A 19 16.29 18.83 -17.90
N THR A 20 16.37 18.90 -16.58
CA THR A 20 16.79 17.75 -15.77
C THR A 20 15.76 16.64 -15.94
N PRO A 21 16.15 15.41 -16.32
CA PRO A 21 15.21 14.29 -16.34
C PRO A 21 14.68 14.09 -14.93
N LEU A 22 13.35 14.03 -14.80
CA LEU A 22 12.67 13.67 -13.58
C LEU A 22 13.06 12.21 -13.27
N GLN A 23 14.07 12.02 -12.45
CA GLN A 23 14.47 10.71 -11.99
C GLN A 23 13.32 10.18 -11.13
N ALA A 24 12.58 9.19 -11.65
CA ALA A 24 11.57 8.47 -10.89
C ALA A 24 12.29 7.73 -9.75
N SER A 25 12.53 8.43 -8.65
CA SER A 25 12.79 7.77 -7.37
C SER A 25 11.64 6.79 -7.18
N GLY A 26 11.91 5.52 -6.90
CA GLY A 26 10.88 4.52 -6.58
C GLY A 26 10.00 5.05 -5.47
N GLN A 27 8.91 5.72 -5.85
CA GLN A 27 8.01 6.38 -4.93
C GLN A 27 7.20 5.26 -4.29
N ALA A 28 7.17 5.27 -2.97
CA ALA A 28 6.22 4.52 -2.20
C ALA A 28 4.82 4.69 -2.83
N ALA A 29 4.10 3.59 -3.01
CA ALA A 29 2.75 3.62 -3.57
C ALA A 29 1.77 2.92 -2.63
N PHE A 30 0.54 3.43 -2.58
CA PHE A 30 -0.59 2.69 -2.07
C PHE A 30 -1.51 2.26 -3.20
N VAL A 31 -2.25 1.19 -2.95
CA VAL A 31 -3.43 0.84 -3.71
C VAL A 31 -4.66 1.32 -2.94
N VAL A 32 -5.61 1.94 -3.64
CA VAL A 32 -6.93 2.29 -3.08
C VAL A 32 -8.02 1.54 -3.81
N ASP A 33 -8.98 1.04 -3.06
CA ASP A 33 -10.22 0.53 -3.62
C ASP A 33 -11.40 0.86 -2.72
N HIS A 34 -12.59 0.90 -3.33
CA HIS A 34 -13.85 1.08 -2.63
C HIS A 34 -14.56 -0.24 -2.49
N PHE A 35 -15.21 -0.46 -1.36
CA PHE A 35 -16.01 -1.65 -1.12
C PHE A 35 -17.44 -1.32 -0.72
N THR A 36 -18.30 -2.33 -0.88
CA THR A 36 -19.69 -2.31 -0.42
C THR A 36 -20.01 -3.67 0.19
N SER A 37 -20.71 -3.73 1.31
CA SER A 37 -20.98 -4.98 2.05
C SER A 37 -21.85 -5.97 1.28
N VAL A 38 -22.64 -5.51 0.28
CA VAL A 38 -23.40 -6.40 -0.61
C VAL A 38 -22.50 -7.35 -1.40
N HIS A 39 -21.21 -7.02 -1.55
CA HIS A 39 -20.21 -7.86 -2.20
C HIS A 39 -19.27 -8.54 -1.21
N ALA A 40 -19.45 -8.37 0.12
CA ALA A 40 -18.52 -8.90 1.12
C ALA A 40 -18.25 -10.41 0.98
N ALA A 41 -19.30 -11.19 0.72
CA ALA A 41 -19.19 -12.64 0.56
C ALA A 41 -18.51 -13.09 -0.75
N THR A 42 -18.38 -12.19 -1.73
CA THR A 42 -17.88 -12.51 -3.09
C THR A 42 -16.70 -11.64 -3.51
N GLN A 43 -16.22 -10.77 -2.62
CA GLN A 43 -15.11 -9.86 -2.85
C GLN A 43 -13.91 -10.28 -2.00
N SER A 44 -12.75 -10.34 -2.62
CA SER A 44 -11.47 -10.61 -1.97
C SER A 44 -10.36 -9.78 -2.60
N TYR A 45 -9.28 -9.62 -1.85
CA TYR A 45 -8.07 -8.94 -2.30
C TYR A 45 -6.94 -9.96 -2.35
N THR A 46 -6.32 -10.11 -3.51
CA THR A 46 -5.17 -10.97 -3.73
C THR A 46 -3.93 -10.10 -3.90
N PHE A 47 -2.96 -10.27 -2.99
CA PHE A 47 -1.65 -9.64 -3.06
C PHE A 47 -0.68 -10.60 -3.71
N VAL A 48 -0.01 -10.18 -4.76
CA VAL A 48 0.98 -10.98 -5.50
C VAL A 48 2.33 -10.32 -5.34
N ASN A 49 3.30 -11.06 -4.81
CA ASN A 49 4.68 -10.61 -4.67
C ASN A 49 5.48 -11.11 -5.87
N PHE A 50 5.55 -10.28 -6.90
CA PHE A 50 6.37 -10.58 -8.07
C PHE A 50 7.82 -10.32 -7.68
N GLU A 51 8.69 -11.32 -7.83
CA GLU A 51 10.12 -11.11 -7.64
C GLU A 51 10.62 -10.05 -8.62
N GLU A 52 10.90 -8.87 -8.11
CA GLU A 52 11.65 -7.87 -8.85
C GLU A 52 13.14 -8.17 -8.63
N HIS A 53 13.85 -8.48 -9.71
CA HIS A 53 15.31 -8.70 -9.72
C HIS A 53 15.83 -10.00 -9.07
N GLY A 54 14.99 -11.03 -8.93
CA GLY A 54 15.44 -12.36 -8.49
C GLY A 54 15.86 -12.44 -7.02
N LEU A 55 15.41 -11.47 -6.21
CA LEU A 55 15.55 -11.51 -4.76
C LEU A 55 14.26 -12.08 -4.17
N SER A 56 14.37 -13.28 -3.59
CA SER A 56 13.26 -13.95 -2.90
C SER A 56 12.99 -13.31 -1.54
N GLU A 57 12.49 -12.08 -1.55
CA GLU A 57 12.19 -11.33 -0.32
C GLU A 57 10.70 -11.41 0.03
N PHE A 58 10.44 -11.70 1.30
CA PHE A 58 9.12 -11.55 1.88
C PHE A 58 8.72 -10.08 1.94
N ARG A 59 7.42 -9.87 1.83
CA ARG A 59 6.80 -8.55 1.77
C ARG A 59 5.52 -8.55 2.57
N CYS A 60 5.11 -7.37 2.98
CA CYS A 60 3.89 -7.16 3.72
C CYS A 60 2.91 -6.33 2.89
N ALA A 61 1.65 -6.73 2.90
CA ALA A 61 0.54 -5.91 2.49
C ALA A 61 -0.08 -5.32 3.77
N ASN A 62 0.28 -4.08 4.10
CA ASN A 62 -0.27 -3.34 5.23
C ASN A 62 -1.58 -2.70 4.78
N ILE A 63 -2.68 -3.11 5.40
CA ILE A 63 -4.05 -2.81 4.99
C ILE A 63 -4.66 -1.86 6.01
N TYR A 64 -5.33 -0.83 5.52
CA TYR A 64 -6.06 0.15 6.30
C TYR A 64 -7.48 0.26 5.75
N VAL A 65 -8.46 0.10 6.63
CA VAL A 65 -9.88 0.06 6.25
C VAL A 65 -10.59 1.23 6.90
N PHE A 66 -11.32 1.97 6.07
CA PHE A 66 -12.10 3.14 6.45
C PHE A 66 -13.56 2.90 6.10
N SER A 67 -14.48 3.37 6.95
CA SER A 67 -15.87 3.58 6.60
C SER A 67 -16.13 5.07 6.39
N ASP A 68 -17.37 5.43 6.05
CA ASP A 68 -17.80 6.82 5.96
C ASP A 68 -17.70 7.57 7.30
N GLU A 69 -17.61 6.84 8.42
CA GLU A 69 -17.50 7.41 9.77
C GLU A 69 -16.06 7.45 10.32
N GLY A 70 -15.07 7.06 9.50
CA GLY A 70 -13.64 7.08 9.85
C GLY A 70 -12.96 5.70 9.79
N PRO A 71 -11.77 5.57 10.38
CA PRO A 71 -11.02 4.32 10.38
C PRO A 71 -11.73 3.23 11.19
N ILE A 72 -11.70 1.99 10.70
CA ILE A 72 -12.38 0.87 11.34
C ILE A 72 -11.49 -0.34 11.61
N ALA A 73 -10.44 -0.55 10.82
CA ALA A 73 -9.51 -1.65 11.00
C ALA A 73 -8.17 -1.39 10.30
N CYS A 74 -7.11 -2.00 10.79
CA CYS A 74 -5.81 -2.06 10.13
C CYS A 74 -5.08 -3.37 10.46
N GLY A 75 -4.01 -3.65 9.73
CA GLY A 75 -3.12 -4.78 10.01
C GLY A 75 -2.29 -5.16 8.78
N GLY A 76 -1.35 -6.08 8.94
CA GLY A 76 -0.46 -6.50 7.86
C GLY A 76 -0.59 -7.97 7.48
N CYS A 77 -0.56 -8.26 6.19
CA CYS A 77 -0.49 -9.61 5.67
C CYS A 77 0.87 -9.92 5.09
N PHE A 78 1.46 -11.02 5.55
CA PHE A 78 2.68 -11.57 4.97
C PHE A 78 2.42 -12.21 3.59
N VAL A 79 3.32 -11.94 2.65
CA VAL A 79 3.30 -12.49 1.29
C VAL A 79 4.65 -13.12 0.98
N SER A 80 4.65 -14.42 0.66
CA SER A 80 5.85 -15.16 0.27
C SER A 80 6.45 -14.64 -1.05
N PRO A 81 7.77 -14.81 -1.27
CA PRO A 81 8.37 -14.52 -2.58
C PRO A 81 7.73 -15.39 -3.65
N ASN A 82 7.42 -14.81 -4.81
CA ASN A 82 6.65 -15.47 -5.89
C ASN A 82 5.30 -16.04 -5.43
N GLY A 83 4.82 -15.60 -4.27
CA GLY A 83 3.61 -16.08 -3.65
C GLY A 83 2.43 -15.16 -3.88
N THR A 84 1.26 -15.70 -3.53
CA THR A 84 0.00 -14.95 -3.54
C THR A 84 -0.67 -15.07 -2.19
N ARG A 85 -1.31 -13.99 -1.77
CA ARG A 85 -2.04 -13.91 -0.51
C ARG A 85 -3.43 -13.35 -0.76
N THR A 86 -4.45 -14.18 -0.62
CA THR A 86 -5.85 -13.75 -0.77
C THR A 86 -6.50 -13.55 0.59
N VAL A 87 -7.18 -12.42 0.75
CA VAL A 87 -7.94 -12.06 1.96
C VAL A 87 -9.36 -11.67 1.55
N PRO A 88 -10.39 -12.36 2.07
CA PRO A 88 -11.77 -12.01 1.75
C PRO A 88 -12.15 -10.69 2.41
N LEU A 89 -13.01 -9.91 1.76
CA LEU A 89 -13.50 -8.64 2.30
C LEU A 89 -14.19 -8.84 3.66
N THR A 90 -14.86 -9.99 3.85
CA THR A 90 -15.44 -10.34 5.15
C THR A 90 -14.43 -10.25 6.28
N ASP A 91 -13.21 -10.76 6.09
CA ASP A 91 -12.20 -10.79 7.16
C ASP A 91 -11.64 -9.40 7.45
N LEU A 92 -11.54 -8.54 6.42
CA LEU A 92 -11.09 -7.15 6.57
C LEU A 92 -12.08 -6.29 7.36
N ILE A 93 -13.38 -6.62 7.33
CA ILE A 93 -14.44 -5.82 7.97
C ILE A 93 -15.14 -6.54 9.13
N ARG A 94 -14.73 -7.77 9.46
CA ARG A 94 -15.43 -8.64 10.42
C ARG A 94 -15.41 -8.11 11.85
N ASN A 95 -14.28 -7.52 12.25
CA ASN A 95 -14.07 -7.07 13.62
C ASN A 95 -13.68 -5.59 13.66
N PRO A 96 -14.57 -4.68 13.31
CA PRO A 96 -14.27 -3.25 13.29
C PRO A 96 -14.11 -2.72 14.72
N ILE A 97 -13.28 -1.68 14.90
CA ILE A 97 -13.00 -1.07 16.20
C ILE A 97 -14.23 -0.56 16.95
N ARG A 98 -15.30 -0.18 16.23
CA ARG A 98 -16.57 0.27 16.83
C ARG A 98 -17.62 -0.84 16.95
N GLY A 99 -17.29 -2.08 16.60
CA GLY A 99 -18.20 -3.24 16.64
C GLY A 99 -19.33 -3.23 15.58
N VAL A 100 -19.43 -2.19 14.74
CA VAL A 100 -20.43 -2.08 13.67
C VAL A 100 -19.78 -2.35 12.32
N VAL A 101 -20.22 -3.41 11.64
CA VAL A 101 -19.72 -3.76 10.30
C VAL A 101 -20.16 -2.69 9.29
N PRO A 102 -19.22 -2.07 8.56
CA PRO A 102 -19.55 -1.03 7.58
C PRO A 102 -20.35 -1.58 6.40
N LYS A 103 -21.22 -0.75 5.81
CA LYS A 103 -21.88 -1.05 4.53
C LYS A 103 -21.05 -0.62 3.33
N THR A 104 -20.22 0.39 3.49
CA THR A 104 -19.44 1.04 2.44
C THR A 104 -18.14 1.52 3.06
N GLY A 105 -17.12 1.66 2.24
CA GLY A 105 -15.85 2.17 2.71
C GLY A 105 -14.74 2.13 1.69
N VAL A 106 -13.53 2.38 2.19
CA VAL A 106 -12.29 2.45 1.42
C VAL A 106 -11.28 1.50 2.06
N ILE A 107 -10.57 0.77 1.21
CA ILE A 107 -9.40 -0.01 1.59
C ILE A 107 -8.19 0.67 0.96
N LYS A 108 -7.20 0.96 1.79
CA LYS A 108 -5.87 1.38 1.37
C LYS A 108 -4.88 0.28 1.69
N VAL A 109 -4.00 -0.05 0.75
CA VAL A 109 -2.96 -1.06 0.93
C VAL A 109 -1.62 -0.43 0.65
N ILE A 110 -0.69 -0.55 1.60
CA ILE A 110 0.71 -0.15 1.45
C ILE A 110 1.54 -1.42 1.41
N TYR A 111 2.36 -1.56 0.38
CA TYR A 111 3.35 -2.62 0.37
C TYR A 111 4.54 -2.19 1.19
N SER A 112 4.96 -3.02 2.13
CA SER A 112 6.08 -2.74 3.00
C SER A 112 7.07 -3.89 3.06
N ARG A 113 8.31 -3.56 3.43
CA ARG A 113 9.29 -4.57 3.82
C ARG A 113 8.91 -5.15 5.17
N LEU A 114 9.45 -6.33 5.49
CA LEU A 114 9.35 -6.87 6.84
C LEU A 114 9.91 -5.86 7.84
N SER A 115 9.12 -5.56 8.86
CA SER A 115 9.55 -4.83 10.04
C SER A 115 9.85 -5.84 11.14
N PHE A 116 10.90 -5.57 11.92
CA PHE A 116 11.17 -6.34 13.13
C PHE A 116 10.98 -5.40 14.31
N SER A 117 9.79 -5.43 14.90
CA SER A 117 9.52 -4.77 16.18
C SER A 117 9.76 -5.77 17.32
N PHE A 118 10.30 -5.29 18.44
CA PHE A 118 10.45 -6.07 19.68
C PHE A 118 9.55 -5.42 20.75
N PRO A 119 8.88 -6.18 21.64
CA PRO A 119 9.14 -7.57 22.04
C PRO A 119 8.30 -8.66 21.35
N ALA A 120 7.27 -8.30 20.56
CA ALA A 120 6.49 -9.25 19.78
C ALA A 120 6.99 -9.26 18.34
N ILE A 121 7.29 -10.43 17.77
CA ILE A 121 7.69 -10.55 16.37
C ILE A 121 6.43 -10.37 15.51
N ASP A 122 6.06 -9.12 15.25
CA ASP A 122 5.16 -8.79 14.15
C ASP A 122 5.99 -8.45 12.92
N TYR A 123 5.94 -9.36 11.94
CA TYR A 123 6.66 -9.24 10.68
C TYR A 123 6.04 -8.19 9.76
N CYS A 124 4.75 -7.88 9.93
CA CYS A 124 3.99 -6.96 9.10
C CYS A 124 3.26 -5.94 9.96
N ASP A 125 4.06 -5.11 10.65
CA ASP A 125 3.56 -4.04 11.49
C ASP A 125 3.03 -2.88 10.62
N ALA A 126 1.71 -2.66 10.66
CA ALA A 126 1.06 -1.57 9.93
C ALA A 126 1.20 -0.21 10.63
N THR A 127 1.76 -0.15 11.84
CA THR A 127 2.12 1.08 12.57
C THR A 127 3.52 1.59 12.17
N HIS A 128 4.36 0.74 11.55
CA HIS A 128 5.72 1.10 11.10
C HIS A 128 6.00 0.67 9.66
N SER A 129 5.09 0.99 8.75
CA SER A 129 5.24 0.67 7.32
C SER A 129 6.50 1.29 6.71
N VAL A 130 7.37 0.44 6.13
CA VAL A 130 8.51 0.85 5.30
C VAL A 130 8.18 0.54 3.83
N PRO A 131 7.69 1.52 3.04
CA PRO A 131 7.15 1.21 1.73
C PRO A 131 8.15 0.59 0.76
N THR A 132 7.65 -0.26 -0.11
CA THR A 132 8.42 -0.94 -1.15
C THR A 132 7.61 -1.07 -2.43
N ILE A 133 8.31 -1.36 -3.51
CA ILE A 133 7.74 -1.77 -4.80
C ILE A 133 7.75 -3.31 -4.91
N GLY A 134 7.13 -3.86 -5.96
CA GLY A 134 7.17 -5.28 -6.30
C GLY A 134 5.93 -6.10 -5.93
N LEU A 135 4.94 -5.49 -5.26
CA LEU A 135 3.64 -6.13 -5.04
C LEU A 135 2.59 -5.59 -6.01
N LYS A 136 1.64 -6.45 -6.35
CA LYS A 136 0.42 -6.08 -7.06
C LYS A 136 -0.79 -6.53 -6.27
N THR A 137 -1.86 -5.75 -6.34
CA THR A 137 -3.13 -6.07 -5.69
C THR A 137 -4.17 -6.29 -6.76
N PHE A 138 -4.84 -7.42 -6.66
CA PHE A 138 -5.98 -7.78 -7.48
C PHE A 138 -7.22 -7.81 -6.60
N ARG A 139 -8.30 -7.20 -7.08
CA ARG A 139 -9.62 -7.32 -6.46
C ARG A 139 -10.43 -8.34 -7.25
N GLN A 140 -10.80 -9.43 -6.59
CA GLN A 140 -11.81 -10.33 -7.10
C GLN A 140 -13.20 -9.85 -6.67
N LYS A 141 -14.17 -9.89 -7.57
CA LYS A 141 -15.58 -9.59 -7.31
C LYS A 141 -16.47 -10.51 -8.14
N GLY A 142 -16.95 -11.58 -7.50
CA GLY A 142 -17.63 -12.67 -8.21
C GLY A 142 -16.67 -13.40 -9.15
N ALA A 143 -16.99 -13.41 -10.45
CA ALA A 143 -16.18 -14.06 -11.48
C ALA A 143 -15.12 -13.15 -12.13
N TYR A 144 -15.04 -11.88 -11.71
CA TYR A 144 -14.12 -10.90 -12.29
C TYR A 144 -12.96 -10.64 -11.34
N GLU A 145 -11.76 -10.52 -11.92
CA GLU A 145 -10.56 -10.05 -11.24
C GLU A 145 -10.09 -8.76 -11.90
N LEU A 146 -9.69 -7.78 -11.10
CA LEU A 146 -9.18 -6.49 -11.56
C LEU A 146 -7.88 -6.16 -10.83
N GLU A 147 -6.80 -5.94 -11.58
CA GLU A 147 -5.58 -5.33 -11.04
C GLU A 147 -5.89 -3.88 -10.64
N LEU A 148 -5.54 -3.53 -9.40
CA LEU A 148 -5.71 -2.19 -8.88
C LEU A 148 -4.45 -1.35 -9.13
N PHE A 149 -4.65 -0.06 -9.38
CA PHE A 149 -3.56 0.84 -9.74
C PHE A 149 -2.84 1.38 -8.50
N ASP A 150 -1.52 1.41 -8.62
CA ASP A 150 -0.62 2.04 -7.67
C ASP A 150 -0.78 3.58 -7.75
N THR A 151 -0.89 4.23 -6.60
CA THR A 151 -0.98 5.69 -6.47
C THR A 151 0.14 6.18 -5.55
N PRO A 152 0.85 7.28 -5.88
CA PRO A 152 1.94 7.78 -5.03
C PRO A 152 1.46 8.12 -3.62
N VAL A 153 2.19 7.66 -2.59
CA VAL A 153 1.95 8.04 -1.19
C VAL A 153 2.87 9.17 -0.77
N SER A 154 2.29 10.20 -0.16
CA SER A 154 3.09 11.25 0.48
C SER A 154 3.64 10.76 1.81
N LYS A 155 4.76 11.32 2.27
CA LYS A 155 5.32 11.00 3.60
C LYS A 155 4.32 11.30 4.73
N ASN A 156 3.53 12.35 4.58
CA ASN A 156 2.53 12.75 5.57
C ASN A 156 1.38 11.74 5.62
N GLU A 157 0.92 11.27 4.47
CA GLU A 157 -0.14 10.26 4.40
C GLU A 157 0.33 8.91 4.96
N LEU A 158 1.57 8.50 4.69
CA LEU A 158 2.14 7.31 5.32
C LEU A 158 2.20 7.44 6.85
N ALA A 159 2.67 8.58 7.36
CA ALA A 159 2.74 8.84 8.79
C ALA A 159 1.36 8.86 9.43
N GLU A 160 0.36 9.45 8.76
CA GLU A 160 -1.03 9.47 9.20
C GLU A 160 -1.62 8.06 9.28
N LEU A 161 -1.38 7.22 8.26
CA LEU A 161 -1.85 5.84 8.25
C LEU A 161 -1.21 4.99 9.36
N ASN A 162 0.10 5.13 9.55
CA ASN A 162 0.82 4.49 10.65
C ASN A 162 0.25 4.89 12.01
N GLN A 163 -0.01 6.20 12.22
CA GLN A 163 -0.60 6.69 13.46
C GLN A 163 -2.03 6.18 13.66
N ILE A 164 -2.86 6.20 12.61
CA ILE A 164 -4.23 5.66 12.66
C ILE A 164 -4.22 4.20 13.08
N CYS A 165 -3.27 3.41 12.59
CA CYS A 165 -3.20 2.01 12.97
C CYS A 165 -2.73 1.82 14.42
N ALA A 166 -1.77 2.61 14.89
CA ALA A 166 -1.37 2.61 16.29
C ALA A 166 -2.55 2.95 17.22
N ASP A 167 -3.34 3.97 16.85
CA ASP A 167 -4.54 4.36 17.60
C ASP A 167 -5.59 3.23 17.61
N ILE A 168 -5.72 2.49 16.50
CA ILE A 168 -6.60 1.32 16.41
C ILE A 168 -6.12 0.20 17.33
N GLU A 169 -4.82 -0.09 17.36
CA GLU A 169 -4.24 -1.12 18.22
C GLU A 169 -4.39 -0.77 19.71
N ASP A 170 -4.19 0.51 20.06
CA ASP A 170 -4.32 1.00 21.43
C ASP A 170 -5.76 0.94 21.95
N VAL A 171 -6.74 1.28 21.09
CA VAL A 171 -8.17 1.35 21.49
C VAL A 171 -8.91 0.03 21.26
N GLY A 172 -8.49 -0.75 20.27
CA GLY A 172 -9.17 -1.97 19.80
C GLY A 172 -9.15 -3.14 20.79
N GLY A 173 -8.27 -3.11 21.80
CA GLY A 173 -8.29 -4.08 22.89
C GLY A 173 -8.30 -5.54 22.40
N PHE A 174 -9.34 -6.32 22.73
CA PHE A 174 -9.51 -7.77 22.44
C PHE A 174 -9.55 -8.17 20.95
N GLY A 175 -8.63 -7.68 20.13
CA GLY A 175 -8.51 -7.93 18.69
C GLY A 175 -9.45 -7.11 17.82
N GLN A 176 -10.20 -6.14 18.35
CA GLN A 176 -11.04 -5.27 17.53
C GLN A 176 -10.16 -4.33 16.69
N GLY A 177 -10.61 -4.06 15.48
CA GLY A 177 -9.87 -3.28 14.50
C GLY A 177 -8.64 -3.97 13.94
N ILE A 178 -8.28 -5.17 14.38
CA ILE A 178 -7.10 -5.88 13.88
C ILE A 178 -7.48 -6.83 12.75
N ILE A 179 -6.85 -6.62 11.59
CA ILE A 179 -6.99 -7.49 10.43
C ILE A 179 -6.16 -8.75 10.65
N THR A 180 -6.82 -9.90 10.71
CA THR A 180 -6.14 -11.20 10.76
C THR A 180 -6.11 -11.81 9.36
N CYS A 181 -4.91 -12.04 8.85
CA CYS A 181 -4.73 -12.70 7.57
C CYS A 181 -4.68 -14.23 7.77
N PRO A 182 -5.47 -15.04 7.03
CA PRO A 182 -5.55 -16.49 7.25
C PRO A 182 -4.18 -17.14 7.05
N PRO A 183 -3.63 -18.03 7.88
CA PRO A 183 -2.23 -18.50 7.75
C PRO A 183 -1.85 -18.95 6.31
N THR A 184 -0.68 -18.57 5.81
CA THR A 184 -0.20 -19.08 4.51
C THR A 184 0.07 -20.58 4.66
N ALA A 185 -0.34 -21.37 3.67
CA ALA A 185 -0.01 -22.81 3.63
C ALA A 185 1.52 -23.07 3.55
N GLU A 186 2.32 -22.04 3.30
CA GLU A 186 3.78 -22.08 3.11
C GLU A 186 4.59 -21.44 4.24
N LEU A 187 4.01 -21.09 5.39
CA LEU A 187 4.83 -20.62 6.51
C LEU A 187 5.87 -21.72 6.84
N PRO A 188 7.19 -21.41 6.79
CA PRO A 188 8.18 -22.36 7.27
C PRO A 188 7.84 -22.69 8.73
N PRO A 189 7.95 -23.96 9.15
CA PRO A 189 7.59 -24.37 10.49
C PRO A 189 8.33 -23.48 11.49
N ALA A 190 7.58 -22.89 12.43
CA ALA A 190 8.16 -22.11 13.52
C ALA A 190 9.27 -22.95 14.15
N ARG A 191 10.53 -22.50 13.98
CA ARG A 191 11.68 -23.18 14.57
C ARG A 191 11.54 -22.99 16.08
N SER A 192 11.06 -24.03 16.76
CA SER A 192 11.05 -24.09 18.22
C SER A 192 12.50 -24.02 18.71
N HIS A 193 12.87 -22.89 19.31
CA HIS A 193 14.09 -22.75 20.09
C HIS A 193 13.82 -23.19 21.53
#